data_AF-A0A7X6PVJ3-F1
#
_entry.id   AF-A0A7X6PVJ3-F1
#
_cell.length_a   1.000
_cell.length_b   1.000
_cell.length_c   1.000
_cell.angle_alpha   90.00
_cell.angle_beta   90.00
_cell.angle_gamma   90.00
#
_symmetry.space_group_name_H-M   'P 1'
#
loop_
_entity.id
_entity.type
_entity.pdbx_description
1 polymer ?
#
loop_
_entity_poly.entity_id
_entity_poly.type
_entity_poly.pdbx_seq_one_letter_code
_entity_poly.pdbx_strand_id
1 'polypeptide(L)'
;MGIKKIISGGQTGADQAALDAAIEMGVPHGGWVPLGRMTENGRLSARYNMQEIDAINYELRTEKNVIDSDGTLLFSQGILRGGSLLTKKLARKHLKPCLHIDIGKRGRAEAVEIIKSWLDVRKIEVLNVAGPRA
;
A
#
# COMPACT_ATOMS: atom_id res chain seq x y z
N MET A 1 11.94 15.52 -3.16
CA MET A 1 10.83 15.85 -2.22
C MET A 1 10.58 14.57 -1.42
N GLY A 2 10.35 14.64 -0.10
CA GLY A 2 10.32 13.43 0.75
C GLY A 2 8.91 12.85 0.94
N ILE A 3 8.84 11.56 1.27
CA ILE A 3 7.60 10.93 1.72
C ILE A 3 7.21 11.54 3.07
N LYS A 4 6.01 12.10 3.15
CA LYS A 4 5.42 12.66 4.38
C LYS A 4 4.58 11.64 5.13
N LYS A 5 4.03 10.64 4.43
CA LYS A 5 3.22 9.58 5.04
C LYS A 5 3.22 8.30 4.21
N ILE A 6 3.27 7.15 4.87
CA ILE A 6 3.02 5.85 4.25
C ILE A 6 1.67 5.33 4.73
N ILE A 7 0.79 4.95 3.80
CA ILE A 7 -0.48 4.32 4.13
C ILE A 7 -0.58 2.92 3.54
N SER A 8 -1.39 2.07 4.18
CA SER A 8 -1.70 0.74 3.68
C SER A 8 -3.02 0.22 4.24
N GLY A 9 -3.46 -0.95 3.77
CA GLY A 9 -4.69 -1.60 4.22
C GLY A 9 -4.52 -2.57 5.39
N GLY A 10 -3.31 -2.67 5.96
CA GLY A 10 -3.03 -3.44 7.18
C GLY A 10 -3.12 -4.96 7.06
N GLN A 11 -3.31 -5.49 5.85
CA GLN A 11 -3.23 -6.95 5.63
C GLN A 11 -1.82 -7.46 5.98
N THR A 12 -1.69 -8.75 6.23
CA THR A 12 -0.37 -9.42 6.27
C THR A 12 0.41 -9.21 4.97
N GLY A 13 1.71 -9.53 5.00
CA GLY A 13 2.57 -9.41 3.83
C GLY A 13 2.93 -7.96 3.54
N ALA A 14 2.71 -7.52 2.31
CA ALA A 14 3.18 -6.21 1.84
C ALA A 14 2.60 -5.03 2.62
N ASP A 15 1.34 -5.13 3.05
CA ASP A 15 0.66 -4.04 3.74
C ASP A 15 1.30 -3.78 5.12
N GLN A 16 1.47 -4.82 5.94
CA GLN A 16 2.16 -4.71 7.24
C GLN A 16 3.65 -4.37 7.09
N ALA A 17 4.36 -4.95 6.12
CA ALA A 17 5.76 -4.61 5.87
C ALA A 17 5.98 -3.11 5.57
N ALA A 18 5.03 -2.47 4.88
CA ALA A 18 5.06 -1.04 4.64
C ALA A 18 4.87 -0.22 5.93
N LEU A 19 3.95 -0.65 6.80
CA LEU A 19 3.70 0.00 8.09
C LEU A 19 4.89 -0.17 9.04
N ASP A 20 5.50 -1.36 9.06
CA ASP A 20 6.72 -1.66 9.82
C ASP A 20 7.88 -0.77 9.37
N ALA A 21 8.12 -0.68 8.06
CA ALA A 21 9.16 0.19 7.50
C ALA A 21 8.93 1.67 7.83
N ALA A 22 7.68 2.13 7.80
CA ALA A 22 7.34 3.50 8.17
C ALA A 22 7.66 3.79 9.64
N ILE A 23 7.31 2.85 10.54
CA ILE A 23 7.61 2.94 11.98
C ILE A 23 9.12 2.97 12.22
N GLU A 24 9.87 2.04 11.61
CA GLU A 24 11.32 1.95 11.75
C GLU A 24 12.03 3.22 11.29
N MET A 25 11.54 3.84 10.22
CA MET A 25 12.10 5.06 9.64
C MET A 25 11.57 6.35 10.30
N GLY A 26 10.67 6.27 11.29
CA GLY A 26 10.06 7.44 11.92
C GLY A 26 9.14 8.25 10.98
N VAL A 27 8.67 7.64 9.89
CA VAL A 27 7.76 8.26 8.93
C VAL A 27 6.32 8.10 9.43
N PRO A 28 5.47 9.15 9.40
CA PRO A 28 4.06 9.02 9.73
C PRO A 28 3.40 7.89 8.93
N HIS A 29 2.58 7.07 9.60
CA HIS A 29 1.90 5.95 8.96
C HIS A 29 0.40 5.93 9.24
N GLY A 30 -0.34 5.13 8.47
CA GLY A 30 -1.73 4.81 8.76
C GLY A 30 -2.45 4.15 7.59
N GLY A 31 -3.71 4.49 7.40
CA GLY A 31 -4.52 4.01 6.28
C GLY A 31 -5.85 3.43 6.74
N TRP A 32 -6.61 2.92 5.78
CA TRP A 32 -7.96 2.42 5.97
C TRP A 32 -7.97 0.90 6.08
N VAL A 33 -8.61 0.39 7.13
CA VAL A 33 -8.79 -1.05 7.39
C VAL A 33 -10.28 -1.38 7.51
N PRO A 34 -10.70 -2.64 7.28
CA PRO A 34 -12.10 -3.03 7.51
C PRO A 34 -12.53 -2.83 8.97
N LEU A 35 -13.84 -2.74 9.19
CA LEU A 35 -14.42 -2.77 10.54
C LEU A 35 -13.87 -3.96 11.35
N GLY A 36 -13.52 -3.72 12.60
CA GLY A 36 -12.88 -4.69 13.48
C GLY A 36 -11.37 -4.86 13.25
N ARG A 37 -10.76 -4.05 12.36
CA ARG A 37 -9.35 -4.13 11.94
C ARG A 37 -8.96 -5.53 11.44
N MET A 38 -9.84 -6.15 10.67
CA MET A 38 -9.66 -7.55 10.28
C MET A 38 -8.57 -7.73 9.22
N THR A 39 -7.76 -8.78 9.43
CA THR A 39 -6.75 -9.31 8.51
C THR A 39 -6.98 -10.82 8.38
N GLU A 40 -6.21 -11.52 7.52
CA GLU A 40 -6.33 -12.98 7.43
C GLU A 40 -5.89 -13.71 8.71
N ASN A 41 -4.99 -13.10 9.50
CA ASN A 41 -4.49 -13.64 10.76
C ASN A 41 -5.23 -13.08 11.98
N GLY A 42 -6.44 -12.56 11.77
CA GLY A 42 -7.26 -11.96 12.82
C GLY A 42 -7.07 -10.45 12.94
N ARG A 43 -7.28 -9.91 14.15
CA ARG A 43 -7.31 -8.46 14.38
C ARG A 43 -5.90 -7.85 14.29
N LEU A 44 -5.77 -6.81 13.46
CA LEU A 44 -4.53 -6.05 13.31
C LEU A 44 -4.14 -5.37 14.63
N SER A 45 -2.86 -5.51 15.00
CA SER A 45 -2.28 -4.92 16.22
C SER A 45 -2.59 -3.43 16.37
N ALA A 46 -2.82 -3.01 17.62
CA ALA A 46 -3.09 -1.61 17.99
C ALA A 46 -1.88 -0.69 17.79
N ARG A 47 -0.67 -1.23 17.58
CA ARG A 47 0.54 -0.45 17.29
C ARG A 47 0.44 0.37 15.99
N TYR A 48 -0.46 -0.02 15.08
CA TYR A 48 -0.63 0.65 13.80
C TYR A 48 -1.76 1.71 13.87
N ASN A 49 -1.44 2.94 13.49
CA ASN A 49 -2.37 4.08 13.51
C ASN A 49 -3.37 4.05 12.34
N MET A 50 -4.34 3.12 12.39
CA MET A 50 -5.29 2.88 11.30
C MET A 50 -6.68 3.45 11.59
N GLN A 51 -7.40 3.78 10.51
CA GLN A 51 -8.80 4.22 10.53
C GLN A 51 -9.68 3.09 9.99
N GLU A 52 -10.73 2.75 10.72
CA GLU A 52 -11.70 1.75 10.26
C GLU A 52 -12.65 2.38 9.25
N ILE A 53 -13.02 1.63 8.21
CA ILE A 53 -14.22 1.93 7.44
C ILE A 53 -15.43 1.30 8.13
N ASP A 54 -16.61 1.90 7.96
CA ASP A 54 -17.89 1.41 8.53
C ASP A 54 -18.44 0.19 7.76
N ALA A 55 -17.56 -0.71 7.31
CA ALA A 55 -17.93 -1.94 6.63
C ALA A 55 -16.80 -2.99 6.74
N ILE A 56 -17.18 -4.26 6.67
CA ILE A 56 -16.25 -5.40 6.57
C ILE A 56 -15.68 -5.54 5.14
N ASN A 57 -16.02 -4.64 4.22
CA ASN A 57 -15.71 -4.76 2.81
C ASN A 57 -14.25 -4.39 2.48
N TYR A 58 -13.45 -5.40 2.10
CA TYR A 58 -12.06 -5.23 1.69
C TYR A 58 -11.87 -4.37 0.42
N GLU A 59 -12.86 -4.28 -0.47
CA GLU A 59 -12.78 -3.42 -1.65
C GLU A 59 -12.85 -1.96 -1.27
N LEU A 60 -13.75 -1.59 -0.34
CA LEU A 60 -13.92 -0.21 0.11
C LEU A 60 -12.66 0.32 0.79
N ARG A 61 -12.02 -0.45 1.68
CA ARG A 61 -10.75 -0.02 2.29
C ARG A 61 -9.63 0.08 1.25
N THR A 62 -9.64 -0.78 0.23
CA THR A 62 -8.62 -0.76 -0.83
C THR A 62 -8.79 0.49 -1.70
N GLU A 63 -10.02 0.79 -2.11
CA GLU A 63 -10.36 1.98 -2.88
C GLU A 63 -10.04 3.26 -2.09
N LYS A 64 -10.36 3.30 -0.81
CA LYS A 64 -10.07 4.48 0.02
C LYS A 64 -8.58 4.75 0.21
N ASN A 65 -7.77 3.71 0.42
CA ASN A 65 -6.30 3.86 0.46
C ASN A 65 -5.72 4.31 -0.90
N VAL A 66 -6.34 3.97 -2.02
CA VAL A 66 -5.93 4.48 -3.34
C VAL A 66 -6.30 5.95 -3.53
N ILE A 67 -7.50 6.35 -3.09
CA ILE A 67 -8.00 7.72 -3.25
C ILE A 67 -7.25 8.70 -2.35
N ASP A 68 -7.00 8.31 -1.09
CA ASP A 68 -6.41 9.16 -0.05
C ASP A 68 -4.86 9.20 -0.11
N SER A 69 -4.25 8.65 -1.16
CA SER A 69 -2.82 8.77 -1.43
C SER A 69 -2.53 9.57 -2.69
N ASP A 70 -1.29 10.06 -2.81
CA ASP A 70 -0.83 10.70 -4.05
C ASP A 70 -0.49 9.67 -5.12
N GLY A 71 -0.11 8.46 -4.69
CA GLY A 71 0.21 7.35 -5.57
C GLY A 71 0.21 6.02 -4.83
N THR A 72 0.17 4.93 -5.60
CA THR A 72 0.21 3.56 -5.06
C THR A 72 1.42 2.80 -5.60
N LEU A 73 2.28 2.34 -4.70
CA LEU A 73 3.33 1.36 -4.98
C LEU A 73 2.78 -0.04 -4.70
N LEU A 74 2.79 -0.89 -5.72
CA LEU A 74 2.24 -2.23 -5.68
C LEU A 74 3.36 -3.25 -5.86
N PHE A 75 3.55 -4.14 -4.88
CA PHE A 75 4.49 -5.25 -4.98
C PHE A 75 3.78 -6.55 -5.35
N SER A 76 4.46 -7.41 -6.13
CA SER A 76 4.04 -8.80 -6.34
C SER A 76 5.22 -9.69 -6.67
N GLN A 77 5.00 -11.00 -6.61
CA GLN A 77 5.87 -11.99 -7.21
C GLN A 77 5.10 -12.68 -8.34
N GLY A 78 5.36 -12.26 -9.58
CA GLY A 78 4.58 -12.67 -10.76
C GLY A 78 3.31 -11.86 -11.00
N ILE A 79 2.37 -12.46 -11.74
CA ILE A 79 1.15 -11.80 -12.23
C ILE A 79 0.23 -11.39 -11.07
N LEU A 80 -0.28 -10.16 -11.12
CA LEU A 80 -1.25 -9.64 -10.15
C LEU A 80 -2.55 -10.44 -10.14
N ARG A 81 -3.01 -10.80 -8.94
CA ARG A 81 -4.28 -11.51 -8.70
C ARG A 81 -5.00 -10.90 -7.50
N GLY A 82 -6.29 -11.21 -7.35
CA GLY A 82 -7.09 -10.83 -6.17
C GLY A 82 -7.01 -9.34 -5.83
N GLY A 83 -6.78 -9.04 -4.55
CA GLY A 83 -6.69 -7.68 -4.01
C GLY A 83 -5.67 -6.80 -4.75
N SER A 84 -4.49 -7.31 -5.10
CA SER A 84 -3.47 -6.54 -5.82
C SER A 84 -3.92 -6.13 -7.23
N LEU A 85 -4.64 -7.02 -7.93
CA LEU A 85 -5.21 -6.68 -9.24
C LEU A 85 -6.33 -5.64 -9.09
N LEU A 86 -7.15 -5.76 -8.04
CA LEU A 86 -8.17 -4.76 -7.71
C LEU A 86 -7.53 -3.40 -7.43
N THR A 87 -6.48 -3.32 -6.62
CA THR A 87 -5.74 -2.08 -6.35
C THR A 87 -5.29 -1.39 -7.64
N LYS A 88 -4.70 -2.15 -8.58
CA LYS A 88 -4.28 -1.61 -9.89
C LYS A 88 -5.47 -1.10 -10.70
N LYS A 89 -6.60 -1.81 -10.71
CA LYS A 89 -7.83 -1.39 -11.40
C LYS A 89 -8.39 -0.09 -10.79
N LEU A 90 -8.41 0.02 -9.47
CA LEU A 90 -8.90 1.19 -8.74
C LEU A 90 -8.00 2.41 -8.95
N ALA A 91 -6.68 2.24 -8.92
CA ALA A 91 -5.76 3.33 -9.22
C ALA A 91 -5.97 3.88 -10.64
N ARG A 92 -6.18 2.99 -11.62
CA ARG A 92 -6.54 3.41 -12.99
C ARG A 92 -7.90 4.11 -13.04
N LYS A 93 -8.91 3.57 -12.36
CA LYS A 93 -10.28 4.14 -12.29
C LYS A 93 -10.26 5.58 -11.76
N HIS A 94 -9.45 5.84 -10.73
CA HIS A 94 -9.36 7.14 -10.06
C HIS A 94 -8.23 8.03 -10.59
N LEU A 95 -7.61 7.66 -11.72
CA LEU A 95 -6.50 8.41 -12.34
C LEU A 95 -5.33 8.67 -11.37
N LYS A 96 -5.12 7.77 -10.41
CA LYS A 96 -4.01 7.84 -9.45
C LYS A 96 -2.75 7.17 -10.01
N PRO A 97 -1.57 7.81 -9.88
CA PRO A 97 -0.30 7.17 -10.21
C PRO A 97 -0.16 5.81 -9.52
N CYS A 98 0.20 4.79 -10.30
CA CYS A 98 0.45 3.45 -9.77
C CYS A 98 1.73 2.88 -10.38
N LEU A 99 2.69 2.51 -9.51
CA LEU A 99 3.89 1.78 -9.89
C LEU A 99 3.77 0.33 -9.43
N HIS A 100 3.95 -0.62 -10.34
CA HIS A 100 3.98 -2.04 -10.04
C HIS A 100 5.42 -2.57 -10.14
N ILE A 101 5.90 -3.16 -9.05
CA ILE A 101 7.19 -3.83 -8.96
C ILE A 101 6.95 -5.33 -8.78
N ASP A 102 7.34 -6.12 -9.79
CA ASP A 102 7.42 -7.58 -9.69
C ASP A 102 8.80 -7.97 -9.15
N ILE A 103 8.87 -8.33 -7.86
CA ILE A 103 10.12 -8.67 -7.17
C ILE A 103 10.71 -10.01 -7.64
N GLY A 104 9.93 -10.82 -8.36
CA GLY A 104 10.44 -12.04 -9.00
C GLY A 104 11.21 -11.78 -10.30
N LYS A 105 11.08 -10.59 -10.87
CA LYS A 105 11.69 -10.21 -12.17
C LYS A 105 12.72 -9.11 -12.08
N ARG A 106 12.81 -8.41 -10.95
CA ARG A 106 13.70 -7.25 -10.78
C ARG A 106 14.64 -7.46 -9.60
N GLY A 107 15.89 -7.06 -9.80
CA GLY A 107 16.85 -6.99 -8.71
C GLY A 107 16.48 -5.88 -7.73
N ARG A 108 16.88 -6.02 -6.46
CA ARG A 108 16.60 -5.02 -5.40
C ARG A 108 17.09 -3.62 -5.75
N ALA A 109 18.33 -3.50 -6.22
CA ALA A 109 18.93 -2.21 -6.56
C ALA A 109 18.16 -1.51 -7.69
N GLU A 110 17.81 -2.25 -8.74
CA GLU A 110 17.01 -1.75 -9.86
C GLU A 110 15.62 -1.29 -9.40
N ALA A 111 14.94 -2.09 -8.58
CA ALA A 111 13.62 -1.73 -8.05
C ALA A 111 13.67 -0.44 -7.24
N VAL A 112 14.70 -0.25 -6.40
CA VAL A 112 14.88 0.96 -5.60
C VAL A 112 15.04 2.19 -6.49
N GLU A 113 15.87 2.12 -7.54
CA GLU A 113 16.07 3.27 -8.44
C GLU A 113 14.81 3.62 -9.23
N ILE A 114 14.05 2.62 -9.69
CA ILE A 114 12.76 2.84 -10.35
C ILE A 114 11.77 3.51 -9.38
N ILE A 115 11.69 3.04 -8.14
CA ILE A 115 10.79 3.59 -7.13
C ILE A 115 11.16 5.05 -6.83
N LYS A 116 12.44 5.34 -6.54
CA LYS A 116 12.91 6.71 -6.26
C LYS A 116 12.56 7.67 -7.40
N SER A 117 12.91 7.29 -8.63
CA SER A 117 12.62 8.09 -9.82
C SER A 117 11.11 8.35 -9.97
N TRP A 118 10.28 7.32 -9.79
CA TRP A 118 8.83 7.46 -9.87
C TRP A 118 8.26 8.40 -8.78
N LEU A 119 8.72 8.27 -7.53
CA LEU A 119 8.31 9.14 -6.43
C LEU A 119 8.63 10.61 -6.73
N ASP A 120 9.83 10.89 -7.22
CA ASP A 120 10.29 12.26 -7.52
C ASP A 120 9.60 12.87 -8.74
N VAL A 121 9.37 12.10 -9.81
CA VAL A 121 8.68 12.55 -11.02
C VAL A 121 7.20 12.80 -10.75
N ARG A 122 6.56 11.94 -9.96
CA ARG A 122 5.12 12.05 -9.65
C ARG A 122 4.81 12.94 -8.44
N LYS A 123 5.84 13.43 -7.73
CA LYS A 123 5.70 14.27 -6.53
C LYS A 123 4.82 13.61 -5.46
N ILE A 124 5.06 12.33 -5.22
CA ILE A 124 4.32 11.55 -4.23
C ILE A 124 4.79 11.95 -2.83
N GLU A 125 3.88 12.44 -1.97
CA GLU A 125 4.16 12.74 -0.57
C GLU A 125 3.46 11.75 0.37
N VAL A 126 2.22 11.34 0.02
CA VAL A 126 1.47 10.27 0.67
C VAL A 126 1.52 9.02 -0.20
N LEU A 127 2.28 8.03 0.22
CA LEU A 127 2.47 6.79 -0.52
C LEU A 127 1.57 5.68 0.03
N ASN A 128 0.65 5.19 -0.79
CA ASN A 128 -0.02 3.92 -0.51
C ASN A 128 0.87 2.75 -0.94
N VAL A 129 1.05 1.76 -0.08
CA VAL A 129 1.77 0.53 -0.42
C VAL A 129 0.81 -0.66 -0.30
N ALA A 130 0.79 -1.49 -1.33
CA ALA A 130 -0.06 -2.66 -1.41
C ALA A 130 0.68 -3.87 -1.99
N GLY A 131 0.16 -5.07 -1.74
CA GLY A 131 0.65 -6.30 -2.35
C GLY A 131 -0.11 -7.54 -1.86
N PRO A 132 0.36 -8.75 -2.20
CA PRO A 132 -0.24 -9.97 -1.71
C PRO A 132 -0.09 -10.10 -0.19
N ARG A 133 -1.04 -10.83 0.40
CA ARG A 133 -0.99 -11.33 1.78
C ARG A 133 0.09 -12.42 1.94
N ALA A 134 0.49 -12.70 3.18
CA ALA A 134 1.61 -13.60 3.50
C ALA A 134 1.27 -15.08 3.34
#